data_AF-A0A9P1FWC9-F1
#
_entry.id   AF-A0A9P1FWC9-F1
#
_cell.length_a   1.000
_cell.length_b   1.000
_cell.length_c   1.000
_cell.angle_alpha   90.00
_cell.angle_beta   90.00
_cell.angle_gamma   90.00
#
_symmetry.space_group_name_H-M   'P 1'
#
loop_
_entity.id
_entity.type
_entity.pdbx_description
1 polymer ?
#
loop_
_entity_poly.entity_id
_entity_poly.type
_entity_poly.pdbx_seq_one_letter_code
_entity_poly.pdbx_strand_id
1 'polypeptide(L)'
;MSRRDRKLVCRDLTKVRACHTEYPSGQKAETSTTTLTAACVAGPGRTQRLPPWQVASRVRATPMGSERVCRCFVCDSLEVAPPGPEPQHFRRRWTRPCPGCARFAHRSCLERRLLALDVGVDTTVCITGLTTVHGSMIIYFLALAGVASLASESQVCVVPHPSNENWTLDGAELQYKLQRFFAQKGPPPLEEVFISTQNFTVEVQETIMKECPGLLISAFLVLAETQLPISPENSGDAVAKADSLAQSLDEASYAEQMQIWPIQAAFESYTRAMQEVQDAQRQTEHLEVQLVICHCRESLDWLAGPRFYMPKTGAALDVFIYEKCNFDTDLSKMSGHFRSVSRVLVDDKGMRRDECSGYLQHLIDHYEEPADYTLFFQADAADHLHWGYLSLVMKSLELHTLTSPFVHLNYPRLITSLSPCRAEVFRQIFDRPPSRTLGSYCCAQFAVSRARIKGNPLERYQRMQQMLFSESPEVCHDIPGHPTLCLMFEVYWHVLFGEKDELPTRAENAALQLFLRIRDLENESCLARPPPEMKELLVEGPQGHGYLNDSRVLQPSVHVLHSWYVVHRC
;
A
#
# COMPACT_ATOMS: atom_id res chain seq x y z
N MET A 1 -57.21 -42.00 20.67
CA MET A 1 -56.52 -42.91 19.72
C MET A 1 -55.51 -42.05 18.96
N SER A 2 -54.32 -41.75 19.47
CA SER A 2 -53.10 -42.54 19.73
C SER A 2 -52.35 -43.05 18.49
N ARG A 3 -51.01 -42.82 18.54
CA ARG A 3 -49.88 -43.28 17.71
C ARG A 3 -49.49 -42.38 16.52
N ARG A 4 -48.22 -42.02 16.31
CA ARG A 4 -46.95 -42.18 17.07
C ARG A 4 -45.85 -41.38 16.35
N ASP A 5 -44.85 -41.00 17.13
CA ASP A 5 -43.62 -40.29 16.80
C ASP A 5 -42.76 -40.90 15.69
N ARG A 6 -41.99 -40.06 14.99
CA ARG A 6 -40.57 -40.32 14.66
C ARG A 6 -39.72 -39.06 14.76
N LYS A 7 -38.87 -39.02 15.79
CA LYS A 7 -37.63 -38.25 15.86
C LYS A 7 -36.59 -38.88 14.93
N LEU A 8 -35.79 -38.06 14.25
CA LEU A 8 -34.52 -38.46 13.65
C LEU A 8 -33.40 -37.64 14.28
N VAL A 9 -32.47 -38.36 14.88
CA VAL A 9 -31.23 -37.89 15.50
C VAL A 9 -30.12 -38.08 14.46
N CYS A 10 -29.30 -37.06 14.21
CA CYS A 10 -28.02 -37.22 13.52
C CYS A 10 -26.88 -37.05 14.53
N ARG A 11 -26.03 -38.08 14.60
CA ARG A 11 -24.70 -38.07 15.20
C ARG A 11 -23.73 -38.71 14.20
N ASP A 12 -22.53 -38.14 14.16
CA ASP A 12 -21.39 -38.41 13.29
C ASP A 12 -21.06 -39.88 13.00
N LEU A 13 -20.56 -40.13 11.79
CA LEU A 13 -19.45 -41.06 11.54
C LEU A 13 -18.59 -40.62 10.34
N THR A 14 -17.32 -40.37 10.67
CA THR A 14 -16.12 -40.26 9.82
C THR A 14 -15.91 -41.41 8.83
N LYS A 15 -15.45 -41.07 7.60
CA LYS A 15 -14.33 -41.70 6.82
C LYS A 15 -14.52 -41.43 5.32
N VAL A 16 -13.62 -40.66 4.70
CA VAL A 16 -13.48 -40.64 3.23
C VAL A 16 -12.09 -41.15 2.82
N ARG A 17 -12.15 -41.99 1.79
CA ARG A 17 -11.14 -42.84 1.17
C ARG A 17 -10.01 -42.05 0.51
N ALA A 18 -8.80 -42.60 0.59
CA ALA A 18 -7.71 -42.33 -0.33
C ALA A 18 -7.97 -43.05 -1.66
N CYS A 19 -7.80 -42.35 -2.78
CA CYS A 19 -7.69 -42.95 -4.11
C CYS A 19 -6.21 -42.98 -4.50
N HIS A 20 -5.66 -44.19 -4.54
CA HIS A 20 -4.42 -44.49 -5.28
C HIS A 20 -4.73 -44.49 -6.77
N THR A 21 -3.87 -43.85 -7.57
CA THR A 21 -3.71 -44.14 -8.99
C THR A 21 -2.25 -44.50 -9.22
N GLU A 22 -2.05 -45.75 -9.63
CA GLU A 22 -0.79 -46.28 -10.13
C GLU A 22 -0.55 -45.78 -11.57
N TYR A 23 0.69 -45.45 -11.90
CA TYR A 23 1.19 -45.43 -13.28
C TYR A 23 2.50 -46.22 -13.37
N PRO A 24 2.77 -46.88 -14.51
CA PRO A 24 3.74 -47.95 -14.60
C PRO A 24 5.15 -47.45 -14.89
N SER A 25 6.08 -48.35 -14.56
CA SER A 25 7.52 -48.27 -14.66
C SER A 25 8.06 -48.21 -16.08
N GLY A 26 9.22 -47.56 -16.22
CA GLY A 26 10.26 -47.99 -17.15
C GLY A 26 10.84 -46.90 -18.05
N GLN A 27 12.01 -46.35 -17.67
CA GLN A 27 13.22 -46.38 -18.50
C GLN A 27 14.41 -45.77 -17.74
N LYS A 28 15.52 -46.50 -17.74
CA LYS A 28 16.82 -46.11 -17.18
C LYS A 28 17.54 -45.20 -18.18
N ALA A 29 18.15 -44.13 -17.69
CA ALA A 29 19.24 -43.46 -18.37
C ALA A 29 20.39 -43.26 -17.37
N GLU A 30 21.51 -43.93 -17.66
CA GLU A 30 22.81 -43.71 -17.03
C GLU A 30 23.43 -42.43 -17.58
N THR A 31 23.93 -41.56 -16.71
CA THR A 31 24.98 -40.60 -17.09
C THR A 31 25.98 -40.44 -15.95
N SER A 32 27.21 -40.77 -16.29
CA SER A 32 28.46 -40.69 -15.53
C SER A 32 28.84 -39.26 -15.14
N THR A 33 29.25 -39.05 -13.90
CA THR A 33 29.86 -37.80 -13.43
C THR A 33 31.37 -37.94 -13.43
N THR A 34 32.06 -37.13 -14.25
CA THR A 34 33.52 -37.03 -14.29
C THR A 34 34.00 -36.01 -13.26
N THR A 35 34.82 -36.45 -12.32
CA THR A 35 35.48 -35.60 -11.32
C THR A 35 36.72 -34.93 -11.93
N LEU A 36 36.78 -33.60 -11.88
CA LEU A 36 38.00 -32.83 -12.16
C LEU A 36 38.42 -32.09 -10.89
N THR A 37 39.45 -32.61 -10.25
CA THR A 37 40.18 -32.03 -9.12
C THR A 37 41.16 -31.00 -9.64
N ALA A 38 41.06 -29.74 -9.20
CA ALA A 38 42.11 -28.75 -9.38
C ALA A 38 42.59 -28.27 -8.00
N ALA A 39 43.80 -28.68 -7.66
CA ALA A 39 44.57 -28.18 -6.53
C ALA A 39 45.19 -26.82 -6.90
N CYS A 40 45.21 -25.88 -5.94
CA CYS A 40 46.11 -24.74 -5.98
C CYS A 40 46.72 -24.50 -4.60
N VAL A 41 48.03 -24.33 -4.64
CA VAL A 41 49.02 -24.28 -3.57
C VAL A 41 48.99 -22.92 -2.87
N ALA A 42 49.19 -22.94 -1.56
CA ALA A 42 49.32 -21.77 -0.70
C ALA A 42 50.73 -21.14 -0.78
N GLY A 43 50.80 -19.81 -0.78
CA GLY A 43 51.99 -19.02 -0.49
C GLY A 43 51.69 -17.99 0.61
N PRO A 44 52.63 -17.69 1.54
CA PRO A 44 52.31 -16.95 2.75
C PRO A 44 52.51 -15.44 2.57
N GLY A 45 51.47 -14.66 2.85
CA GLY A 45 51.55 -13.22 2.99
C GLY A 45 50.47 -12.76 3.96
N ARG A 46 50.88 -12.24 5.11
CA ARG A 46 49.98 -11.70 6.14
C ARG A 46 49.20 -10.51 5.59
N THR A 47 47.91 -10.69 5.33
CA THR A 47 46.94 -9.59 5.25
C THR A 47 45.98 -9.74 6.43
N GLN A 48 45.94 -8.73 7.31
CA GLN A 48 44.92 -8.63 8.36
C GLN A 48 43.53 -8.74 7.71
N ARG A 49 42.75 -9.75 8.11
CA ARG A 49 41.37 -9.90 7.70
C ARG A 49 40.51 -8.97 8.55
N LEU A 50 39.93 -7.94 7.93
CA LEU A 50 38.72 -7.30 8.47
C LEU A 50 37.55 -8.29 8.39
N PRO A 51 36.56 -8.23 9.31
CA PRO A 51 35.44 -9.16 9.32
C PRO A 51 34.59 -9.01 8.06
N PRO A 52 34.01 -10.12 7.54
CA PRO A 52 33.10 -10.06 6.40
C PRO A 52 31.78 -9.40 6.81
N TRP A 53 31.37 -8.35 6.09
CA TRP A 53 30.02 -7.80 6.18
C TRP A 53 29.09 -8.64 5.30
N GLN A 54 28.00 -9.13 5.88
CA GLN A 54 26.92 -9.79 5.14
C GLN A 54 25.96 -8.73 4.60
N VAL A 55 25.66 -8.77 3.30
CA VAL A 55 24.58 -8.00 2.71
C VAL A 55 23.29 -8.78 2.97
N ALA A 56 22.32 -8.19 3.64
CA ALA A 56 21.00 -8.79 3.78
C ALA A 56 20.40 -8.96 2.37
N SER A 57 20.14 -10.19 1.97
CA SER A 57 19.45 -10.54 0.73
C SER A 57 18.15 -11.26 1.07
N ARG A 58 17.08 -10.97 0.34
CA ARG A 58 15.86 -11.79 0.38
C ARG A 58 15.92 -12.75 -0.79
N VAL A 59 16.01 -14.04 -0.50
CA VAL A 59 15.91 -15.12 -1.50
C VAL A 59 14.54 -15.74 -1.38
N ARG A 60 13.70 -15.57 -2.40
CA ARG A 60 12.40 -16.25 -2.48
C ARG A 60 12.48 -17.33 -3.55
N ALA A 61 12.16 -18.57 -3.19
CA ALA A 61 11.91 -19.62 -4.18
C ALA A 61 10.58 -19.32 -4.87
N THR A 62 10.54 -19.39 -6.20
CA THR A 62 9.28 -19.34 -6.94
C THR A 62 8.44 -20.59 -6.66
N PRO A 63 7.10 -20.55 -6.81
CA PRO A 63 6.21 -21.69 -6.53
C PRO A 63 6.54 -22.96 -7.35
N MET A 64 7.31 -22.84 -8.43
CA MET A 64 7.73 -23.96 -9.28
C MET A 64 9.18 -24.46 -9.03
N GLY A 65 9.86 -23.96 -7.99
CA GLY A 65 11.08 -24.58 -7.45
C GLY A 65 12.37 -24.51 -8.30
N SER A 66 12.34 -23.94 -9.50
CA SER A 66 13.52 -23.86 -10.38
C SER A 66 14.24 -22.51 -10.37
N GLU A 67 13.62 -21.44 -9.89
CA GLU A 67 14.22 -20.10 -9.91
C GLU A 67 14.14 -19.41 -8.55
N ARG A 68 15.23 -18.74 -8.20
CA ARG A 68 15.33 -17.89 -7.01
C ARG A 68 15.32 -16.44 -7.43
N VAL A 69 14.52 -15.64 -6.75
CA VAL A 69 14.55 -14.18 -6.89
C VAL A 69 15.36 -13.61 -5.74
N CYS A 70 16.44 -12.90 -6.06
CA CYS A 70 17.31 -12.21 -5.11
C CYS A 70 17.07 -10.70 -5.21
N ARG A 71 16.71 -10.05 -4.10
CA ARG A 71 16.60 -8.57 -4.02
C ARG A 71 17.71 -8.02 -3.14
N CYS A 72 18.42 -7.02 -3.65
CA CYS A 72 19.38 -6.24 -2.86
C CYS A 72 18.65 -5.05 -2.20
N PHE A 73 18.53 -5.02 -0.88
CA PHE A 73 17.83 -3.94 -0.17
C PHE A 73 18.54 -2.58 -0.24
N VAL A 74 19.80 -2.56 -0.67
CA VAL A 74 20.62 -1.34 -0.72
C VAL A 74 20.42 -0.57 -2.03
N CYS A 75 20.26 -1.27 -3.16
CA CYS A 75 20.13 -0.67 -4.49
C CYS A 75 18.82 -1.03 -5.20
N ASP A 76 17.95 -1.77 -4.52
CA ASP A 76 16.67 -2.27 -5.02
C ASP A 76 16.74 -3.11 -6.30
N SER A 77 17.92 -3.68 -6.61
CA SER A 77 18.12 -4.51 -7.78
C SER A 77 17.57 -5.92 -7.55
N LEU A 78 16.83 -6.43 -8.54
CA LEU A 78 16.23 -7.76 -8.56
C LEU A 78 16.96 -8.64 -9.58
N GLU A 79 17.38 -9.84 -9.17
CA GLU A 79 18.02 -10.81 -10.06
C GLU A 79 17.34 -12.17 -9.92
N VAL A 80 16.90 -12.74 -11.04
CA VAL A 80 16.35 -14.09 -11.10
C VAL A 80 17.48 -15.05 -11.46
N ALA A 81 17.74 -16.04 -10.62
CA ALA A 81 18.83 -16.97 -10.83
C ALA A 81 18.40 -18.44 -10.68
N PRO A 82 19.02 -19.35 -11.46
CA PRO A 82 18.81 -20.78 -11.32
C PRO A 82 19.27 -21.28 -9.93
N PRO A 83 18.95 -22.54 -9.57
CA PRO A 83 19.38 -23.15 -8.32
C PRO A 83 20.90 -23.30 -8.37
N GLY A 84 21.61 -22.81 -7.36
CA GLY A 84 23.08 -22.76 -7.38
C GLY A 84 23.64 -21.80 -6.34
N PRO A 85 24.92 -21.42 -6.40
CA PRO A 85 25.43 -20.40 -5.51
C PRO A 85 24.87 -19.01 -5.92
N GLU A 86 24.88 -17.98 -5.06
CA GLU A 86 24.22 -16.68 -5.31
C GLU A 86 24.66 -16.00 -6.62
N PRO A 87 23.90 -15.11 -7.26
CA PRO A 87 24.35 -14.45 -8.48
C PRO A 87 25.65 -13.64 -8.30
N GLN A 88 26.38 -13.35 -9.39
CA GLN A 88 27.66 -12.62 -9.32
C GLN A 88 27.52 -11.22 -8.69
N HIS A 89 26.36 -10.58 -8.82
CA HIS A 89 26.05 -9.30 -8.18
C HIS A 89 26.16 -9.36 -6.65
N PHE A 90 25.89 -10.54 -6.07
CA PHE A 90 25.90 -10.82 -4.64
C PHE A 90 27.19 -11.51 -4.16
N ARG A 91 27.95 -12.15 -5.06
CA ARG A 91 29.23 -12.79 -4.72
C ARG A 91 30.47 -11.89 -4.79
N ARG A 92 30.43 -10.79 -5.55
CA ARG A 92 31.64 -9.98 -5.76
C ARG A 92 31.90 -9.08 -4.54
N ARG A 93 33.07 -9.29 -3.91
CA ARG A 93 33.73 -8.25 -3.10
C ARG A 93 33.90 -7.03 -3.99
N TRP A 94 33.15 -5.97 -3.71
CA TRP A 94 33.31 -4.69 -4.39
C TRP A 94 34.69 -4.13 -4.05
N THR A 95 35.68 -4.28 -4.93
CA THR A 95 36.99 -3.62 -4.82
C THR A 95 37.02 -2.26 -5.53
N ARG A 96 35.97 -1.89 -6.27
CA ARG A 96 35.80 -0.59 -6.95
C ARG A 96 34.33 -0.13 -6.92
N PRO A 97 34.05 1.19 -6.92
CA PRO A 97 32.68 1.71 -6.97
C PRO A 97 31.96 1.33 -8.28
N CYS A 98 30.63 1.21 -8.22
CA CYS A 98 29.77 0.90 -9.37
C CYS A 98 29.91 1.96 -10.46
N PRO A 99 30.33 1.60 -11.69
CA PRO A 99 30.37 2.54 -12.80
C PRO A 99 28.93 2.82 -13.25
N GLY A 100 28.33 3.90 -12.74
CA GLY A 100 27.00 4.36 -13.15
C GLY A 100 26.08 4.85 -12.02
N CYS A 101 26.48 4.77 -10.75
CA CYS A 101 25.64 5.26 -9.65
C CYS A 101 25.84 6.78 -9.45
N ALA A 102 25.06 7.61 -10.13
CA ALA A 102 25.13 9.07 -10.05
C ALA A 102 24.46 9.67 -8.80
N ARG A 103 23.80 8.86 -7.96
CA ARG A 103 23.26 9.30 -6.68
C ARG A 103 24.20 8.94 -5.53
N PHE A 104 24.62 9.96 -4.80
CA PHE A 104 25.25 9.82 -3.50
C PHE A 104 24.30 9.10 -2.54
N ALA A 105 24.67 7.89 -2.12
CA ALA A 105 24.60 7.39 -0.73
C ALA A 105 24.73 5.85 -0.72
N HIS A 106 25.93 5.35 -0.96
CA HIS A 106 26.30 4.04 -0.41
C HIS A 106 27.19 4.27 0.80
N ARG A 107 26.79 3.78 1.98
CA ARG A 107 27.59 3.79 3.22
C ARG A 107 29.05 3.35 2.95
N SER A 108 29.24 2.24 2.24
CA SER A 108 30.57 1.71 1.89
C SER A 108 31.33 2.49 0.80
N CYS A 109 30.67 3.36 0.03
CA CYS A 109 31.35 4.29 -0.90
C CYS A 109 31.68 5.61 -0.21
N LEU A 110 30.83 6.08 0.72
CA LEU A 110 31.09 7.26 1.53
C LEU A 110 32.24 6.99 2.51
N GLU A 111 32.21 5.87 3.23
CA GLU A 111 33.29 5.44 4.13
C GLU A 111 34.63 5.28 3.38
N ARG A 112 34.62 4.71 2.17
CA ARG A 112 35.85 4.61 1.35
C ARG A 112 36.34 5.93 0.79
N ARG A 113 35.43 6.86 0.48
CA ARG A 113 35.78 8.19 -0.01
C ARG A 113 36.29 9.08 1.12
N LEU A 114 35.76 8.93 2.33
CA LEU A 114 36.25 9.58 3.56
C LEU A 114 37.61 9.03 3.97
N LEU A 115 37.81 7.70 3.95
CA LEU A 115 39.12 7.08 4.20
C LEU A 115 40.16 7.42 3.13
N ALA A 116 39.77 7.65 1.87
CA ALA A 116 40.67 8.09 0.81
C ALA A 116 41.05 9.58 0.90
N LEU A 117 40.25 10.39 1.61
CA LEU A 117 40.56 11.80 1.88
C LEU A 117 41.45 11.97 3.11
N ASP A 118 41.58 10.95 3.97
CA ASP A 118 42.36 10.97 5.21
C ASP A 118 43.76 10.35 5.07
N VAL A 119 44.13 9.85 3.88
CA VAL A 119 45.47 9.31 3.62
C VAL A 119 46.24 10.27 2.70
N GLY A 120 46.90 11.23 3.35
CA GLY A 120 48.13 11.85 2.83
C GLY A 120 47.97 13.11 1.99
N VAL A 121 47.76 14.24 2.66
CA VAL A 121 48.34 15.51 2.19
C VAL A 121 49.05 16.15 3.38
N ASP A 122 50.38 16.21 3.31
CA ASP A 122 51.24 16.96 4.21
C ASP A 122 50.75 18.42 4.28
N THR A 123 50.18 18.80 5.42
CA THR A 123 49.81 20.17 5.74
C THR A 123 51.06 20.92 6.22
N THR A 124 51.90 21.34 5.27
CA THR A 124 52.85 22.43 5.51
C THR A 124 53.01 23.29 4.27
N VAL A 125 51.99 24.09 3.94
CA VAL A 125 52.16 25.26 3.05
C VAL A 125 51.33 26.43 3.59
N CYS A 126 51.99 27.59 3.64
CA CYS A 126 51.60 28.84 4.24
C CYS A 126 50.23 29.37 3.80
N ILE A 127 49.42 29.80 4.76
CA ILE A 127 48.31 30.74 4.54
C ILE A 127 48.91 32.14 4.43
N THR A 128 49.05 32.65 3.21
CA THR A 128 48.98 34.09 2.96
C THR A 128 48.21 34.32 1.67
N GLY A 129 47.09 35.04 1.80
CA GLY A 129 46.40 35.71 0.71
C GLY A 129 45.45 34.83 -0.10
N LEU A 130 44.15 34.95 0.17
CA LEU A 130 43.13 35.17 -0.87
C LEU A 130 41.79 35.50 -0.21
N THR A 131 41.46 36.77 -0.26
CA THR A 131 40.13 37.34 -0.07
C THR A 131 39.18 36.83 -1.16
N THR A 132 37.91 36.66 -0.76
CA THR A 132 36.69 36.65 -1.62
C THR A 132 36.55 35.55 -2.66
N VAL A 133 35.91 34.42 -2.33
CA VAL A 133 34.99 33.66 -3.23
C VAL A 133 33.97 32.80 -2.44
N HIS A 134 32.67 33.00 -2.72
CA HIS A 134 31.44 32.18 -2.54
C HIS A 134 31.09 31.47 -1.20
N GLY A 135 30.07 32.02 -0.52
CA GLY A 135 29.35 31.45 0.63
C GLY A 135 28.50 30.18 0.37
N SER A 136 28.54 29.59 -0.82
CA SER A 136 27.79 28.34 -1.11
C SER A 136 28.50 27.08 -0.60
N MET A 137 29.82 27.13 -0.38
CA MET A 137 30.60 25.95 0.06
C MET A 137 30.48 25.70 1.57
N ILE A 138 30.29 26.77 2.36
CA ILE A 138 30.11 26.70 3.82
C ILE A 138 28.76 26.06 4.17
N ILE A 139 27.70 26.33 3.39
CA ILE A 139 26.37 25.75 3.60
C ILE A 139 26.38 24.24 3.36
N TYR A 140 27.10 23.77 2.32
CA TYR A 140 27.27 22.33 2.08
C TYR A 140 28.07 21.64 3.19
N PHE A 141 29.11 22.28 3.71
CA PHE A 141 29.90 21.73 4.82
C PHE A 141 29.11 21.66 6.13
N LEU A 142 28.27 22.65 6.45
CA LEU A 142 27.41 22.63 7.63
C LEU A 142 26.29 21.59 7.53
N ALA A 143 25.69 21.42 6.34
CA ALA A 143 24.70 20.37 6.10
C ALA A 143 25.33 18.97 6.18
N LEU A 144 26.55 18.78 5.67
CA LEU A 144 27.28 17.51 5.73
C LEU A 144 27.78 17.20 7.15
N ALA A 145 28.23 18.21 7.92
CA ALA A 145 28.60 18.04 9.32
C ALA A 145 27.40 17.65 10.20
N GLY A 146 26.22 18.23 9.94
CA GLY A 146 24.97 17.85 10.63
C GLY A 146 24.55 16.40 10.35
N VAL A 147 24.66 15.94 9.11
CA VAL A 147 24.35 14.54 8.75
C VAL A 147 25.39 13.56 9.30
N ALA A 148 26.67 13.94 9.35
CA ALA A 148 27.73 13.10 9.89
C ALA A 148 27.64 12.96 11.43
N SER A 149 27.26 14.02 12.14
CA SER A 149 27.03 13.98 13.60
C SER A 149 25.84 13.08 13.97
N LEU A 150 24.75 13.13 13.19
CA LEU A 150 23.61 12.23 13.36
C LEU A 150 24.01 10.75 13.17
N ALA A 151 24.93 10.47 12.25
CA ALA A 151 25.33 9.11 11.91
C ALA A 151 26.31 8.45 12.91
N SER A 152 27.02 9.22 13.76
CA SER A 152 27.94 8.63 14.75
C SER A 152 27.25 8.23 16.05
N GLU A 153 26.17 8.91 16.45
CA GLU A 153 25.40 8.57 17.66
C GLU A 153 24.24 7.61 17.38
N SER A 154 23.71 7.57 16.15
CA SER A 154 22.64 6.62 15.78
C SER A 154 23.09 5.15 15.67
N GLN A 155 24.40 4.86 15.76
CA GLN A 155 24.95 3.49 15.63
C GLN A 155 24.65 2.59 16.84
N VAL A 156 24.11 3.14 17.93
CA VAL A 156 24.01 2.43 19.21
C VAL A 156 22.71 1.61 19.33
N CYS A 157 21.72 1.81 18.46
CA CYS A 157 20.37 1.28 18.63
C CYS A 157 20.02 0.16 17.63
N VAL A 158 20.49 -1.06 17.84
CA VAL A 158 20.09 -2.23 17.02
C VAL A 158 19.34 -3.22 17.89
N VAL A 159 18.06 -3.46 17.58
CA VAL A 159 17.19 -4.33 18.37
C VAL A 159 16.85 -5.58 17.59
N PRO A 160 17.27 -6.78 18.02
CA PRO A 160 16.84 -8.03 17.40
C PRO A 160 15.36 -8.32 17.73
N HIS A 161 14.64 -8.88 16.76
CA HIS A 161 13.23 -9.25 16.92
C HIS A 161 13.10 -10.49 17.82
N PRO A 162 12.19 -10.49 18.81
CA PRO A 162 12.15 -11.51 19.87
C PRO A 162 11.84 -12.92 19.37
N SER A 163 11.10 -13.06 18.27
CA SER A 163 10.73 -14.38 17.70
C SER A 163 11.42 -14.72 16.38
N ASN A 164 12.28 -13.84 15.86
CA ASN A 164 12.98 -14.09 14.59
C ASN A 164 14.31 -13.35 14.58
N GLU A 165 15.40 -14.06 14.89
CA GLU A 165 16.76 -13.49 14.93
C GLU A 165 17.19 -12.85 13.59
N ASN A 166 16.53 -13.17 12.47
CA ASN A 166 16.81 -12.56 11.17
C ASN A 166 16.18 -11.17 10.99
N TRP A 167 15.33 -10.73 11.91
CA TRP A 167 14.67 -9.43 11.86
C TRP A 167 15.33 -8.54 12.90
N THR A 168 15.86 -7.41 12.44
CA THR A 168 16.45 -6.39 13.31
C THR A 168 15.73 -5.08 13.02
N LEU A 169 15.32 -4.40 14.09
CA LEU A 169 14.90 -3.00 14.00
C LEU A 169 16.16 -2.15 14.14
N ASP A 170 16.57 -1.53 13.03
CA ASP A 170 17.62 -0.53 13.06
C ASP A 170 17.03 0.80 13.54
N GLY A 171 17.42 1.23 14.74
CA GLY A 171 16.97 2.47 15.34
C GLY A 171 17.29 3.69 14.48
N ALA A 172 18.42 3.71 13.77
CA ALA A 172 18.76 4.79 12.85
C ALA A 172 17.81 4.83 11.64
N GLU A 173 17.42 3.67 11.13
CA GLU A 173 16.43 3.59 10.04
C GLU A 173 15.07 4.10 10.50
N LEU A 174 14.60 3.68 11.68
CA LEU A 174 13.33 4.15 12.23
C LEU A 174 13.36 5.66 12.52
N GLN A 175 14.44 6.17 13.12
CA GLN A 175 14.64 7.60 13.34
C GLN A 175 14.54 8.39 12.04
N TYR A 176 15.25 7.95 10.99
CA TYR A 176 15.21 8.58 9.67
C TYR A 176 13.79 8.56 9.07
N LYS A 177 13.07 7.43 9.18
CA LYS A 177 11.68 7.32 8.71
C LYS A 177 10.75 8.27 9.47
N LEU A 178 10.85 8.34 10.79
CA LEU A 178 10.06 9.26 11.63
C LEU A 178 10.37 10.72 11.28
N GLN A 179 11.64 11.11 11.18
CA GLN A 179 12.03 12.47 10.79
C GLN A 179 11.48 12.83 9.40
N ARG A 180 11.56 11.92 8.42
CA ARG A 180 10.98 12.14 7.10
C ARG A 180 9.47 12.24 7.11
N PHE A 181 8.80 11.40 7.90
CA PHE A 181 7.36 11.42 8.07
C PHE A 181 6.89 12.77 8.62
N PHE A 182 7.46 13.22 9.74
CA PHE A 182 7.09 14.50 10.37
C PHE A 182 7.49 15.72 9.53
N ALA A 183 8.55 15.62 8.73
CA ALA A 183 8.90 16.62 7.73
C ALA A 183 7.97 16.62 6.49
N GLN A 184 6.91 15.80 6.49
CA GLN A 184 5.96 15.59 5.39
C GLN A 184 6.63 15.13 4.07
N LYS A 185 7.74 14.39 4.20
CA LYS A 185 8.59 13.91 3.08
C LYS A 185 8.56 12.38 2.93
N GLY A 186 7.65 11.68 3.60
CA GLY A 186 7.59 10.22 3.55
C GLY A 186 6.34 9.61 4.18
N PRO A 187 6.17 8.28 3.97
CA PRO A 187 5.12 7.51 4.63
C PRO A 187 5.42 7.35 6.14
N PRO A 188 4.38 7.14 6.96
CA PRO A 188 4.57 6.83 8.37
C PRO A 188 5.16 5.41 8.55
N PRO A 189 6.12 5.21 9.46
CA PRO A 189 6.71 3.89 9.72
C PRO A 189 5.81 3.06 10.66
N LEU A 190 4.56 2.82 10.27
CA LEU A 190 3.56 2.18 11.13
C LEU A 190 3.91 0.73 11.47
N GLU A 191 4.55 0.01 10.54
CA GLU A 191 4.98 -1.38 10.77
C GLU A 191 6.04 -1.43 11.89
N GLU A 192 7.06 -0.57 11.81
CA GLU A 192 8.14 -0.48 12.79
C GLU A 192 7.65 0.05 14.14
N VAL A 193 6.73 1.02 14.12
CA VAL A 193 6.08 1.54 15.33
C VAL A 193 5.27 0.44 16.02
N PHE A 194 4.47 -0.33 15.26
CA PHE A 194 3.70 -1.43 15.84
C PHE A 194 4.60 -2.54 16.39
N ILE A 195 5.67 -2.90 15.67
CA ILE A 195 6.64 -3.90 16.13
C ILE A 195 7.28 -3.46 17.45
N SER A 196 7.75 -2.20 17.52
CA SER A 196 8.46 -1.68 18.70
C SER A 196 7.59 -1.53 19.94
N THR A 197 6.29 -1.25 19.76
CA THR A 197 5.37 -0.96 20.86
C THR A 197 4.50 -2.13 21.28
N GLN A 198 4.11 -3.02 20.37
CA GLN A 198 3.13 -4.09 20.62
C GLN A 198 3.72 -5.50 20.54
N ASN A 199 4.78 -5.71 19.74
CA ASN A 199 5.32 -7.06 19.52
C ASN A 199 6.56 -7.39 20.34
N PHE A 200 7.27 -6.36 20.84
CA PHE A 200 8.42 -6.57 21.71
C PHE A 200 7.99 -7.00 23.11
N THR A 201 8.77 -7.90 23.71
CA THR A 201 8.58 -8.29 25.10
C THR A 201 8.94 -7.12 26.03
N VAL A 202 8.47 -7.18 27.27
CA VAL A 202 8.78 -6.14 28.26
C VAL A 202 10.30 -6.01 28.46
N GLU A 203 11.05 -7.11 28.47
CA GLU A 203 12.50 -7.11 28.64
C GLU A 203 13.22 -6.45 27.46
N VAL A 204 12.73 -6.67 26.23
CA VAL A 204 13.25 -6.00 25.03
C VAL A 204 12.95 -4.51 25.12
N GLN A 205 11.71 -4.12 25.46
CA GLN A 205 11.36 -2.72 25.64
C GLN A 205 12.18 -2.04 26.74
N GLU A 206 12.44 -2.71 27.87
CA GLU A 206 13.32 -2.18 28.93
C GLU A 206 14.76 -2.00 28.46
N THR A 207 15.26 -2.89 27.59
CA THR A 207 16.59 -2.76 26.99
C THR A 207 16.65 -1.55 26.05
N ILE A 208 15.66 -1.42 25.16
CA ILE A 208 15.55 -0.23 24.30
C ILE A 208 15.39 1.03 25.14
N MET A 209 14.68 0.97 26.26
CA MET A 209 14.51 2.14 27.12
C MET A 209 15.83 2.59 27.76
N LYS A 210 16.76 1.68 28.02
CA LYS A 210 18.10 2.01 28.53
C LYS A 210 19.01 2.58 27.44
N GLU A 211 18.92 2.05 26.23
CA GLU A 211 19.84 2.40 25.15
C GLU A 211 19.34 3.57 24.28
N CYS A 212 18.04 3.62 24.03
CA CYS A 212 17.39 4.42 22.99
C CYS A 212 15.99 4.91 23.41
N PRO A 213 15.83 5.56 24.57
CA PRO A 213 14.51 5.88 25.11
C PRO A 213 13.66 6.77 24.18
N GLY A 214 14.28 7.68 23.43
CA GLY A 214 13.56 8.53 22.47
C GLY A 214 12.89 7.77 21.33
N LEU A 215 13.38 6.57 20.99
CA LEU A 215 12.73 5.67 20.03
C LEU A 215 11.35 5.26 20.53
N LEU A 216 11.28 4.71 21.75
CA LEU A 216 10.04 4.23 22.33
C LEU A 216 9.06 5.37 22.58
N ILE A 217 9.52 6.50 23.11
CA ILE A 217 8.67 7.67 23.35
C ILE A 217 8.01 8.12 22.03
N SER A 218 8.81 8.29 20.97
CA SER A 218 8.29 8.69 19.65
C SER A 218 7.34 7.63 19.07
N ALA A 219 7.68 6.35 19.19
CA ALA A 219 6.86 5.26 18.67
C ALA A 219 5.50 5.16 19.40
N PHE A 220 5.47 5.31 20.73
CA PHE A 220 4.21 5.33 21.48
C PHE A 220 3.34 6.54 21.14
N LEU A 221 3.92 7.71 20.88
CA LEU A 221 3.16 8.88 20.41
C LEU A 221 2.55 8.66 19.01
N VAL A 222 3.29 8.06 18.08
CA VAL A 222 2.76 7.71 16.75
C VAL A 222 1.69 6.62 16.87
N LEU A 223 1.87 5.63 17.74
CA LEU A 223 0.85 4.63 18.02
C LEU A 223 -0.41 5.28 18.60
N ALA A 224 -0.26 6.21 19.54
CA ALA A 224 -1.38 6.94 20.12
C ALA A 224 -2.17 7.70 19.04
N GLU A 225 -1.50 8.47 18.18
CA GLU A 225 -2.13 9.16 17.06
C GLU A 225 -2.85 8.20 16.12
N THR A 226 -2.25 7.04 15.84
CA THR A 226 -2.82 5.99 15.00
C THR A 226 -4.08 5.37 15.63
N GLN A 227 -4.08 5.15 16.94
CA GLN A 227 -5.20 4.52 17.63
C GLN A 227 -6.33 5.51 17.96
N LEU A 228 -6.03 6.81 18.03
CA LEU A 228 -6.97 7.83 18.49
C LEU A 228 -8.33 7.79 17.78
N PRO A 229 -8.43 7.66 16.44
CA PRO A 229 -9.73 7.63 15.78
C PRO A 229 -10.51 6.31 16.00
N ILE A 230 -9.83 5.21 16.33
CA ILE A 230 -10.43 3.86 16.33
C ILE A 230 -10.55 3.23 17.73
N SER A 231 -9.80 3.74 18.70
CA SER A 231 -9.73 3.28 20.08
C SER A 231 -9.11 4.37 20.97
N PRO A 232 -9.91 5.35 21.42
CA PRO A 232 -9.44 6.44 22.28
C PRO A 232 -8.81 5.96 23.60
N GLU A 233 -9.32 4.85 24.15
CA GLU A 233 -8.76 4.21 25.35
C GLU A 233 -7.32 3.74 25.12
N ASN A 234 -7.08 2.92 24.09
CA ASN A 234 -5.73 2.45 23.76
C ASN A 234 -4.80 3.62 23.38
N SER A 235 -5.35 4.67 22.74
CA SER A 235 -4.60 5.90 22.48
C SER A 235 -4.16 6.58 23.79
N GLY A 236 -5.04 6.67 24.78
CA GLY A 236 -4.73 7.21 26.10
C GLY A 236 -3.65 6.39 26.81
N ASP A 237 -3.74 5.06 26.75
CA ASP A 237 -2.72 4.17 27.32
C ASP A 237 -1.35 4.35 26.65
N ALA A 238 -1.33 4.52 25.32
CA ALA A 238 -0.11 4.77 24.58
C ALA A 238 0.54 6.12 24.94
N VAL A 239 -0.25 7.18 25.13
CA VAL A 239 0.25 8.49 25.61
C VAL A 239 0.77 8.37 27.05
N ALA A 240 0.01 7.74 27.95
CA ALA A 240 0.43 7.55 29.33
C ALA A 240 1.73 6.75 29.43
N LYS A 241 1.92 5.77 28.53
CA LYS A 241 3.18 5.04 28.42
C LYS A 241 4.31 5.94 27.93
N ALA A 242 4.10 6.74 26.89
CA ALA A 242 5.10 7.71 26.41
C ALA A 242 5.51 8.71 27.51
N ASP A 243 4.53 9.24 28.26
CA ASP A 243 4.75 10.17 29.38
C ASP A 243 5.54 9.51 30.52
N SER A 244 5.18 8.27 30.89
CA SER A 244 5.89 7.51 31.92
C SER A 244 7.35 7.25 31.52
N LEU A 245 7.61 6.95 30.24
CA LEU A 245 8.98 6.79 29.74
C LEU A 245 9.74 8.11 29.78
N ALA A 246 9.13 9.22 29.37
CA ALA A 246 9.73 10.55 29.44
C ALA A 246 10.08 10.94 30.88
N GLN A 247 9.18 10.72 31.84
CA GLN A 247 9.40 11.01 33.27
C GLN A 247 10.48 10.13 33.94
N SER A 248 10.82 8.98 33.33
CA SER A 248 11.90 8.12 33.84
C SER A 248 13.30 8.64 33.51
N LEU A 249 13.41 9.62 32.61
CA LEU A 249 14.64 10.30 32.26
C LEU A 249 14.80 11.55 33.12
N ASP A 250 16.05 11.90 33.46
CA ASP A 250 16.32 13.23 33.99
C ASP A 250 16.14 14.31 32.91
N GLU A 251 16.00 15.56 33.33
CA GLU A 251 15.73 16.69 32.44
C GLU A 251 16.78 16.86 31.34
N ALA A 252 18.07 16.63 31.64
CA ALA A 252 19.15 16.77 30.66
C ALA A 252 19.10 15.63 29.63
N SER A 253 18.92 14.39 30.08
CA SER A 253 18.75 13.22 29.22
C SER A 253 17.52 13.36 28.31
N TYR A 254 16.38 13.81 28.84
CA TYR A 254 15.18 14.02 28.02
C TYR A 254 15.39 15.12 26.98
N ALA A 255 16.06 16.23 27.35
CA ALA A 255 16.37 17.31 26.42
C ALA A 255 17.29 16.85 25.28
N GLU A 256 18.29 16.01 25.56
CA GLU A 256 19.14 15.38 24.54
C GLU A 256 18.31 14.47 23.61
N GLN A 257 17.44 13.62 24.17
CA GLN A 257 16.58 12.74 23.38
C GLN A 257 15.63 13.53 22.46
N MET A 258 15.12 14.68 22.90
CA MET A 258 14.29 15.56 22.05
C MET A 258 15.07 16.20 20.89
N GLN A 259 16.40 16.35 20.99
CA GLN A 259 17.23 16.85 19.89
C GLN A 259 17.51 15.77 18.86
N ILE A 260 17.67 14.52 19.32
CA ILE A 260 18.01 13.36 18.48
C ILE A 260 16.73 12.81 17.81
N TRP A 261 15.68 12.61 18.58
CA TRP A 261 14.43 12.00 18.15
C TRP A 261 13.33 13.06 17.92
N PRO A 262 12.42 12.86 16.96
CA PRO A 262 11.36 13.82 16.67
C PRO A 262 10.20 13.76 17.70
N ILE A 263 10.51 13.68 18.99
CA ILE A 263 9.54 13.56 20.09
C ILE A 263 8.58 14.76 20.09
N GLN A 264 9.12 15.97 19.98
CA GLN A 264 8.31 17.21 19.93
C GLN A 264 7.36 17.20 18.74
N ALA A 265 7.84 16.83 17.55
CA ALA A 265 7.00 16.77 16.35
C ALA A 265 5.91 15.69 16.45
N ALA A 266 6.22 14.55 17.08
CA ALA A 266 5.25 13.49 17.36
C ALA A 266 4.15 13.96 18.31
N PHE A 267 4.52 14.67 19.39
CA PHE A 267 3.56 15.22 20.35
C PHE A 267 2.65 16.29 19.71
N GLU A 268 3.22 17.19 18.91
CA GLU A 268 2.45 18.19 18.17
C GLU A 268 1.51 17.55 17.14
N SER A 269 1.94 16.48 16.48
CA SER A 269 1.12 15.71 15.55
C SER A 269 -0.06 15.04 16.26
N TYR A 270 0.20 14.36 17.37
CA TYR A 270 -0.84 13.78 18.22
C TYR A 270 -1.85 14.84 18.70
N THR A 271 -1.36 16.00 19.17
CA THR A 271 -2.21 17.09 19.65
C THR A 271 -3.12 17.63 18.55
N ARG A 272 -2.60 17.80 17.32
CA ARG A 272 -3.42 18.20 16.16
C ARG A 272 -4.48 17.15 15.85
N ALA A 273 -4.10 15.87 15.78
CA ALA A 273 -5.04 14.78 15.51
C ALA A 273 -6.15 14.69 16.59
N MET A 274 -5.81 14.92 17.86
CA MET A 274 -6.77 14.99 18.95
C MET A 274 -7.76 16.14 18.77
N GLN A 275 -7.27 17.32 18.39
CA GLN A 275 -8.13 18.47 18.11
C GLN A 275 -9.08 18.16 16.95
N GLU A 276 -8.59 17.60 15.84
CA GLU A 276 -9.40 17.21 14.68
C GLU A 276 -10.49 16.18 15.05
N VAL A 277 -10.14 15.16 15.85
CA VAL A 277 -11.09 14.15 16.33
C VAL A 277 -12.16 14.78 17.22
N GLN A 278 -11.77 15.65 18.15
CA GLN A 278 -12.73 16.35 19.01
C GLN A 278 -13.65 17.26 18.21
N ASP A 279 -13.13 17.96 17.21
CA ASP A 279 -13.94 18.84 16.36
C ASP A 279 -14.92 18.03 15.51
N ALA A 280 -14.50 16.89 14.96
CA ALA A 280 -15.40 15.99 14.22
C ALA A 280 -16.54 15.45 15.09
N GLN A 281 -16.23 15.05 16.33
CA GLN A 281 -17.22 14.56 17.29
C GLN A 281 -18.21 15.67 17.71
N ARG A 282 -17.74 16.91 17.88
CA ARG A 282 -18.61 18.06 18.20
C ARG A 282 -19.54 18.45 17.05
N GLN A 283 -19.09 18.27 15.81
CA GLN A 283 -19.87 18.63 14.62
C GLN A 283 -21.00 17.66 14.32
N THR A 284 -20.94 16.44 14.87
CA THR A 284 -21.84 15.35 14.48
C THR A 284 -22.47 14.70 15.71
N GLU A 285 -23.61 15.24 16.15
CA GLU A 285 -24.40 14.62 17.22
C GLU A 285 -24.98 13.26 16.79
N HIS A 286 -25.39 13.17 15.52
CA HIS A 286 -25.92 11.97 14.90
C HIS A 286 -25.20 11.74 13.58
N LEU A 287 -24.52 10.59 13.46
CA LEU A 287 -23.87 10.17 12.22
C LEU A 287 -24.78 9.20 11.47
N GLU A 288 -25.22 9.60 10.30
CA GLU A 288 -25.93 8.74 9.36
C GLU A 288 -24.95 8.10 8.40
N VAL A 289 -25.04 6.78 8.26
CA VAL A 289 -24.16 6.01 7.38
C VAL A 289 -25.01 5.12 6.48
N GLN A 290 -24.77 5.20 5.17
CA GLN A 290 -25.44 4.37 4.18
C GLN A 290 -24.48 3.36 3.58
N LEU A 291 -24.90 2.09 3.47
CA LEU A 291 -24.20 1.06 2.71
C LEU A 291 -24.95 0.81 1.40
N VAL A 292 -24.31 1.09 0.27
CA VAL A 292 -24.88 0.96 -1.06
C VAL A 292 -24.24 -0.24 -1.75
N ILE A 293 -25.05 -1.27 -1.99
CA ILE A 293 -24.58 -2.54 -2.56
C ILE A 293 -25.30 -2.79 -3.87
N CYS A 294 -24.54 -2.97 -4.95
CA CYS A 294 -25.07 -3.42 -6.24
C CYS A 294 -25.02 -4.94 -6.32
N HIS A 295 -26.17 -5.57 -6.50
CA HIS A 295 -26.35 -7.01 -6.36
C HIS A 295 -27.03 -7.67 -7.58
N CYS A 296 -26.49 -8.80 -8.02
CA CYS A 296 -26.99 -9.67 -9.08
C CYS A 296 -26.70 -11.16 -8.75
N ARG A 297 -27.41 -11.71 -7.76
CA ARG A 297 -27.37 -13.13 -7.35
C ARG A 297 -26.10 -13.58 -6.61
N GLU A 298 -25.14 -12.71 -6.34
CA GLU A 298 -24.00 -13.03 -5.49
C GLU A 298 -24.45 -13.27 -4.04
N SER A 299 -23.64 -13.96 -3.22
CA SER A 299 -24.00 -14.10 -1.81
C SER A 299 -23.74 -12.81 -1.05
N LEU A 300 -24.74 -12.34 -0.31
CA LEU A 300 -24.63 -11.23 0.65
C LEU A 300 -24.44 -11.72 2.09
N ASP A 301 -24.18 -13.03 2.31
CA ASP A 301 -24.00 -13.59 3.66
C ASP A 301 -22.83 -12.93 4.43
N TRP A 302 -21.89 -12.30 3.73
CA TRP A 302 -20.77 -11.58 4.34
C TRP A 302 -21.23 -10.37 5.18
N LEU A 303 -22.37 -9.74 4.88
CA LEU A 303 -22.93 -8.62 5.66
C LEU A 303 -23.39 -9.04 7.06
N ALA A 304 -23.82 -10.29 7.20
CA ALA A 304 -24.19 -10.90 8.48
C ALA A 304 -23.05 -11.77 9.05
N GLY A 305 -21.93 -11.85 8.35
CA GLY A 305 -20.80 -12.71 8.70
C GLY A 305 -19.96 -12.13 9.85
N PRO A 306 -19.27 -12.98 10.63
CA PRO A 306 -18.46 -12.54 11.76
C PRO A 306 -17.22 -11.73 11.35
N ARG A 307 -16.90 -11.66 10.05
CA ARG A 307 -15.78 -10.87 9.52
C ARG A 307 -16.16 -9.41 9.25
N PHE A 308 -17.44 -9.12 9.06
CA PHE A 308 -17.90 -7.76 8.89
C PHE A 308 -18.03 -7.11 10.26
N TYR A 309 -17.27 -6.03 10.48
CA TYR A 309 -17.38 -5.29 11.72
C TYR A 309 -18.70 -4.52 11.74
N MET A 310 -19.63 -4.98 12.58
CA MET A 310 -20.85 -4.26 12.88
C MET A 310 -20.61 -3.28 14.05
N PRO A 311 -20.85 -1.97 13.87
CA PRO A 311 -20.80 -1.01 14.96
C PRO A 311 -21.69 -1.45 16.14
N LYS A 312 -21.17 -1.38 17.36
CA LYS A 312 -21.87 -1.81 18.58
C LYS A 312 -22.97 -0.85 18.99
N THR A 313 -22.75 0.45 18.77
CA THR A 313 -23.68 1.51 19.19
C THR A 313 -24.93 1.61 18.31
N GLY A 314 -25.16 0.66 17.40
CA GLY A 314 -26.28 0.75 16.47
C GLY A 314 -26.21 2.03 15.65
N ALA A 315 -24.98 2.45 15.29
CA ALA A 315 -24.76 3.48 14.28
C ALA A 315 -25.77 3.25 13.17
N ALA A 316 -26.45 4.31 12.78
CA ALA A 316 -27.70 4.28 12.05
C ALA A 316 -27.45 3.85 10.60
N LEU A 317 -27.08 2.57 10.42
CA LEU A 317 -26.65 1.99 9.16
C LEU A 317 -27.88 1.61 8.38
N ASP A 318 -28.12 2.37 7.32
CA ASP A 318 -29.12 2.01 6.32
C ASP A 318 -28.44 1.29 5.18
N VAL A 319 -28.98 0.13 4.82
CA VAL A 319 -28.45 -0.69 3.74
C VAL A 319 -29.38 -0.56 2.54
N PHE A 320 -28.83 -0.16 1.40
CA PHE A 320 -29.51 -0.08 0.13
C PHE A 320 -28.96 -1.15 -0.82
N ILE A 321 -29.81 -2.12 -1.15
CA ILE A 321 -29.48 -3.22 -2.06
C ILE A 321 -30.12 -2.92 -3.41
N TYR A 322 -29.29 -2.49 -4.35
CA TYR A 322 -29.67 -2.24 -5.73
C TYR A 322 -29.65 -3.57 -6.51
N GLU A 323 -30.83 -4.17 -6.64
CA GLU A 323 -31.06 -5.47 -7.27
C GLU A 323 -31.17 -5.31 -8.79
N LYS A 324 -30.21 -5.88 -9.53
CA LYS A 324 -30.06 -5.69 -10.98
C LYS A 324 -30.60 -6.85 -11.80
N CYS A 325 -30.77 -8.02 -11.19
CA CYS A 325 -31.06 -9.28 -11.90
C CYS A 325 -32.46 -9.82 -11.59
N ASN A 326 -33.31 -8.95 -11.04
CA ASN A 326 -34.66 -9.25 -10.59
C ASN A 326 -34.73 -10.54 -9.76
N PHE A 327 -33.67 -10.81 -9.00
CA PHE A 327 -33.60 -11.97 -8.13
C PHE A 327 -34.22 -11.60 -6.78
N ASP A 328 -35.04 -12.49 -6.24
CA ASP A 328 -35.64 -12.28 -4.93
C ASP A 328 -34.65 -12.66 -3.84
N THR A 329 -33.77 -11.71 -3.53
CA THR A 329 -32.74 -11.86 -2.50
C THR A 329 -33.38 -11.88 -1.13
N ASP A 330 -33.22 -12.97 -0.38
CA ASP A 330 -33.74 -13.08 0.98
C ASP A 330 -32.94 -12.19 1.95
N LEU A 331 -33.54 -11.06 2.33
CA LEU A 331 -32.93 -10.08 3.24
C LEU A 331 -33.25 -10.34 4.71
N SER A 332 -34.04 -11.38 5.02
CA SER A 332 -34.54 -11.63 6.38
C SER A 332 -33.43 -11.86 7.40
N LYS A 333 -32.27 -12.37 6.98
CA LYS A 333 -31.10 -12.57 7.85
C LYS A 333 -30.41 -11.26 8.26
N MET A 334 -30.61 -10.18 7.52
CA MET A 334 -29.92 -8.90 7.72
C MET A 334 -30.75 -7.89 8.53
N SER A 335 -32.07 -8.01 8.53
CA SER A 335 -32.98 -7.02 9.14
C SER A 335 -32.78 -6.84 10.65
N GLY A 336 -32.18 -7.80 11.35
CA GLY A 336 -31.85 -7.68 12.77
C GLY A 336 -30.53 -6.94 13.08
N HIS A 337 -29.72 -6.63 12.07
CA HIS A 337 -28.38 -6.06 12.25
C HIS A 337 -28.27 -4.58 11.85
N PHE A 338 -29.21 -4.08 11.05
CA PHE A 338 -29.17 -2.73 10.47
C PHE A 338 -30.39 -1.91 10.87
N ARG A 339 -30.27 -0.57 10.84
CA ARG A 339 -31.41 0.33 11.13
C ARG A 339 -32.52 0.10 10.11
N SER A 340 -32.14 0.04 8.84
CA SER A 340 -33.03 -0.31 7.75
C SER A 340 -32.30 -1.08 6.67
N VAL A 341 -33.04 -1.93 5.95
CA VAL A 341 -32.56 -2.61 4.75
C VAL A 341 -33.59 -2.38 3.66
N SER A 342 -33.22 -1.60 2.66
CA SER A 342 -34.05 -1.21 1.53
C SER A 342 -33.58 -1.95 0.28
N ARG A 343 -34.52 -2.55 -0.43
CA ARG A 343 -34.28 -3.13 -1.75
C ARG A 343 -34.75 -2.15 -2.81
N VAL A 344 -33.87 -1.80 -3.74
CA VAL A 344 -34.16 -0.92 -4.87
C VAL A 344 -33.99 -1.73 -6.16
N LEU A 345 -35.03 -1.79 -6.99
CA LEU A 345 -34.94 -2.45 -8.28
C LEU A 345 -34.30 -1.50 -9.29
N VAL A 346 -33.24 -1.94 -9.97
CA VAL A 346 -32.60 -1.17 -11.03
C VAL A 346 -32.98 -1.78 -12.38
N ASP A 347 -33.66 -1.00 -13.21
CA ASP A 347 -33.97 -1.40 -14.58
C ASP A 347 -32.76 -1.20 -15.50
N ASP A 348 -31.90 -2.21 -15.52
CA ASP A 348 -30.74 -2.25 -16.41
C ASP A 348 -31.02 -2.97 -17.73
N LYS A 349 -32.31 -3.12 -18.09
CA LYS A 349 -32.76 -3.86 -19.29
C LYS A 349 -32.18 -5.29 -19.36
N GLY A 350 -31.82 -5.86 -18.22
CA GLY A 350 -31.32 -7.23 -18.06
C GLY A 350 -29.92 -7.52 -18.61
N MET A 351 -29.17 -6.53 -19.13
CA MET A 351 -27.88 -6.78 -19.78
C MET A 351 -26.65 -6.48 -18.91
N ARG A 352 -26.80 -5.75 -17.81
CA ARG A 352 -25.65 -5.23 -17.04
C ARG A 352 -25.52 -5.86 -15.67
N ARG A 353 -24.31 -6.33 -15.36
CA ARG A 353 -23.96 -6.88 -14.03
C ARG A 353 -23.04 -5.98 -13.20
N ASP A 354 -22.61 -4.86 -13.79
CA ASP A 354 -21.68 -3.93 -13.15
C ASP A 354 -22.34 -3.03 -12.07
N GLU A 355 -21.58 -2.33 -11.24
CA GLU A 355 -22.11 -1.57 -10.11
C GLU A 355 -22.55 -0.13 -10.44
N CYS A 356 -22.08 0.42 -11.55
CA CYS A 356 -22.19 1.85 -11.80
C CYS A 356 -23.63 2.38 -11.83
N SER A 357 -24.58 1.63 -12.39
CA SER A 357 -25.98 2.06 -12.50
C SER A 357 -26.63 2.18 -11.12
N GLY A 358 -26.43 1.22 -10.22
CA GLY A 358 -26.99 1.29 -8.87
C GLY A 358 -26.33 2.39 -8.02
N TYR A 359 -25.02 2.60 -8.16
CA TYR A 359 -24.34 3.71 -7.47
C TYR A 359 -24.84 5.07 -7.93
N LEU A 360 -24.96 5.28 -9.25
CA LEU A 360 -25.46 6.54 -9.80
C LEU A 360 -26.93 6.76 -9.45
N GLN A 361 -27.75 5.70 -9.47
CA GLN A 361 -29.14 5.78 -9.03
C GLN A 361 -29.22 6.25 -7.57
N HIS A 362 -28.41 5.67 -6.67
CA HIS A 362 -28.33 6.11 -5.27
C HIS A 362 -27.95 7.57 -5.13
N LEU A 363 -26.88 7.98 -5.83
CA LEU A 363 -26.38 9.35 -5.80
C LEU A 363 -27.42 10.36 -6.30
N ILE A 364 -28.30 9.96 -7.22
CA ILE A 364 -29.38 10.80 -7.77
C ILE A 364 -30.57 10.84 -6.81
N ASP A 365 -31.05 9.68 -6.36
CA ASP A 365 -32.26 9.58 -5.53
C ASP A 365 -32.09 10.20 -4.15
N HIS A 366 -30.87 10.11 -3.61
CA HIS A 366 -30.53 10.63 -2.29
C HIS A 366 -29.66 11.90 -2.37
N TYR A 367 -29.63 12.60 -3.52
CA TYR A 367 -28.78 13.78 -3.68
C TYR A 367 -29.13 14.93 -2.75
N GLU A 368 -30.43 15.13 -2.44
CA GLU A 368 -30.85 16.24 -1.59
C GLU A 368 -30.41 16.05 -0.14
N GLU A 369 -30.56 14.83 0.37
CA GLU A 369 -30.28 14.45 1.75
C GLU A 369 -29.40 13.18 1.81
N PRO A 370 -28.14 13.24 1.33
CA PRO A 370 -27.25 12.10 1.44
C PRO A 370 -26.85 11.91 2.90
N ALA A 371 -26.57 10.67 3.31
CA ALA A 371 -26.01 10.38 4.63
C ALA A 371 -24.65 11.08 4.84
N ASP A 372 -24.25 11.26 6.10
CA ASP A 372 -22.97 11.91 6.42
C ASP A 372 -21.79 11.18 5.76
N TYR A 373 -21.88 9.85 5.71
CA TYR A 373 -21.05 9.01 4.86
C TYR A 373 -21.86 7.97 4.10
N THR A 374 -21.48 7.74 2.85
CA THR A 374 -21.99 6.64 2.02
C THR A 374 -20.84 5.73 1.63
N LEU A 375 -20.99 4.44 1.89
CA LEU A 375 -20.03 3.40 1.52
C LEU A 375 -20.61 2.60 0.37
N PHE A 376 -19.84 2.47 -0.71
CA PHE A 376 -20.23 1.77 -1.92
C PHE A 376 -19.52 0.42 -2.00
N PHE A 377 -20.27 -0.64 -2.28
CA PHE A 377 -19.78 -2.02 -2.38
C PHE A 377 -20.32 -2.74 -3.61
N GLN A 378 -19.46 -3.51 -4.27
CA GLN A 378 -19.91 -4.56 -5.18
C GLN A 378 -20.44 -5.73 -4.32
N ALA A 379 -21.37 -6.54 -4.83
CA ALA A 379 -21.92 -7.62 -4.01
C ALA A 379 -20.88 -8.70 -3.61
N ASP A 380 -19.83 -8.87 -4.41
CA ASP A 380 -18.66 -9.72 -4.14
C ASP A 380 -17.52 -8.98 -3.44
N ALA A 381 -17.77 -7.81 -2.81
CA ALA A 381 -16.74 -7.03 -2.13
C ALA A 381 -15.92 -7.84 -1.10
N ALA A 382 -16.48 -8.92 -0.57
CA ALA A 382 -15.80 -9.88 0.29
C ALA A 382 -14.53 -10.50 -0.31
N ASP A 383 -14.47 -10.62 -1.63
CA ASP A 383 -13.35 -11.21 -2.37
C ASP A 383 -12.24 -10.17 -2.67
N HIS A 384 -12.57 -8.87 -2.57
CA HIS A 384 -11.68 -7.77 -2.95
C HIS A 384 -11.20 -6.93 -1.75
N LEU A 385 -11.93 -6.99 -0.64
CA LEU A 385 -11.66 -6.18 0.55
C LEU A 385 -10.73 -6.86 1.55
N HIS A 386 -9.88 -6.05 2.17
CA HIS A 386 -9.22 -6.43 3.41
C HIS A 386 -10.13 -6.10 4.60
N TRP A 387 -10.74 -7.13 5.21
CA TRP A 387 -11.69 -6.98 6.32
C TRP A 387 -11.16 -6.16 7.49
N GLY A 388 -9.88 -6.32 7.82
CA GLY A 388 -9.24 -5.52 8.88
C GLY A 388 -9.25 -4.03 8.55
N TYR A 389 -9.09 -3.65 7.27
CA TYR A 389 -9.06 -2.25 6.85
C TYR A 389 -10.45 -1.62 6.89
N LEU A 390 -11.46 -2.33 6.36
CA LEU A 390 -12.85 -1.91 6.49
C LEU A 390 -13.25 -1.75 7.97
N SER A 391 -12.84 -2.68 8.82
CA SER A 391 -13.12 -2.62 10.26
C SER A 391 -12.55 -1.36 10.92
N LEU A 392 -11.39 -0.88 10.48
CA LEU A 392 -10.82 0.37 10.99
C LEU A 392 -11.68 1.59 10.58
N VAL A 393 -12.11 1.64 9.32
CA VAL A 393 -13.02 2.70 8.83
C VAL A 393 -14.34 2.67 9.59
N MET A 394 -14.95 1.50 9.76
CA MET A 394 -16.22 1.35 10.47
C MET A 394 -16.12 1.71 11.95
N LYS A 395 -15.01 1.39 12.64
CA LYS A 395 -14.75 1.83 14.02
C LYS A 395 -14.63 3.35 14.12
N SER A 396 -13.95 3.98 13.16
CA SER A 396 -13.80 5.44 13.14
C SER A 396 -15.14 6.14 12.86
N LEU A 397 -15.97 5.57 11.99
CA LEU A 397 -17.36 6.03 11.79
C LEU A 397 -18.18 5.87 13.08
N GLU A 398 -18.14 4.70 13.74
CA GLU A 398 -18.86 4.47 15.00
C GLU A 398 -18.53 5.49 16.09
N LEU A 399 -17.27 5.93 16.14
CA LEU A 399 -16.78 6.90 17.12
C LEU A 399 -16.89 8.37 16.66
N HIS A 400 -17.45 8.61 15.47
CA HIS A 400 -17.59 9.93 14.83
C HIS A 400 -16.23 10.64 14.67
N THR A 401 -15.17 9.88 14.36
CA THR A 401 -13.79 10.39 14.28
C THR A 401 -13.21 10.35 12.86
N LEU A 402 -13.96 9.80 11.89
CA LEU A 402 -13.50 9.74 10.50
C LEU A 402 -13.58 11.13 9.87
N THR A 403 -12.43 11.74 9.60
CA THR A 403 -12.34 13.07 8.97
C THR A 403 -11.96 13.01 7.50
N SER A 404 -11.54 11.83 7.01
CA SER A 404 -11.15 11.63 5.61
C SER A 404 -12.39 11.67 4.71
N PRO A 405 -12.53 12.67 3.80
CA PRO A 405 -13.76 12.88 3.05
C PRO A 405 -13.99 11.84 1.94
N PHE A 406 -12.94 11.13 1.54
CA PHE A 406 -12.97 10.01 0.61
C PHE A 406 -11.94 8.96 1.05
N VAL A 407 -12.34 7.69 1.11
CA VAL A 407 -11.47 6.56 1.46
C VAL A 407 -11.70 5.43 0.47
N HIS A 408 -10.67 5.09 -0.31
CA HIS A 408 -10.71 3.88 -1.13
C HIS A 408 -10.51 2.65 -0.25
N LEU A 409 -11.42 1.67 -0.33
CA LEU A 409 -11.45 0.52 0.58
C LEU A 409 -10.61 -0.68 0.07
N ASN A 410 -10.39 -0.80 -1.24
CA ASN A 410 -9.59 -1.88 -1.83
C ASN A 410 -8.09 -1.65 -1.83
N TYR A 411 -7.35 -2.74 -1.67
CA TYR A 411 -5.88 -2.77 -1.59
C TYR A 411 -5.15 -2.81 -2.94
N PRO A 412 -5.56 -3.65 -3.91
CA PRO A 412 -4.83 -3.76 -5.16
C PRO A 412 -4.86 -2.43 -5.92
N ARG A 413 -3.71 -2.01 -6.44
CA ARG A 413 -3.62 -0.82 -7.30
C ARG A 413 -3.80 -1.17 -8.77
N LEU A 414 -4.55 -0.35 -9.50
CA LEU A 414 -4.58 -0.46 -10.95
C LEU A 414 -3.28 0.09 -11.54
N ILE A 415 -2.78 -0.56 -12.59
CA ILE A 415 -1.65 -0.04 -13.36
C ILE A 415 -2.06 1.31 -13.94
N THR A 416 -1.27 2.34 -13.63
CA THR A 416 -1.47 3.70 -14.13
C THR A 416 -1.33 3.69 -15.65
N SER A 417 -2.45 3.85 -16.35
CA SER A 417 -2.48 3.88 -17.80
C SER A 417 -3.61 4.79 -18.30
N LEU A 418 -3.29 5.57 -19.33
CA LEU A 418 -4.20 6.49 -19.97
C LEU A 418 -4.36 6.11 -21.45
N SER A 419 -5.32 5.22 -21.74
CA SER A 419 -5.68 4.89 -23.10
C SER A 419 -6.48 6.03 -23.76
N PRO A 420 -6.53 6.10 -25.11
CA PRO A 420 -7.38 7.06 -25.80
C PRO A 420 -8.85 6.99 -25.37
N CYS A 421 -9.38 5.78 -25.19
CA CYS A 421 -10.73 5.58 -24.66
C CYS A 421 -10.91 6.15 -23.24
N ARG A 422 -9.97 5.88 -22.32
CA ARG A 422 -10.00 6.46 -20.96
C ARG A 422 -10.03 7.99 -21.02
N ALA A 423 -9.13 8.58 -21.80
CA ALA A 423 -9.05 10.02 -21.93
C ALA A 423 -10.34 10.63 -22.49
N GLU A 424 -11.01 9.95 -23.42
CA GLU A 424 -12.25 10.43 -24.00
C GLU A 424 -13.43 10.35 -23.03
N VAL A 425 -13.63 9.21 -22.38
CA VAL A 425 -14.67 9.07 -21.34
C VAL A 425 -14.44 10.09 -20.21
N PHE A 426 -13.19 10.32 -19.82
CA PHE A 426 -12.85 11.32 -18.83
C PHE A 426 -13.28 12.73 -19.25
N ARG A 427 -13.00 13.14 -20.50
CA ARG A 427 -13.42 14.45 -21.02
C ARG A 427 -14.94 14.61 -20.99
N GLN A 428 -15.68 13.58 -21.34
CA GLN A 428 -17.14 13.62 -21.36
C GLN A 428 -17.76 13.76 -19.96
N ILE A 429 -17.14 13.19 -18.92
CA ILE A 429 -17.61 13.29 -17.53
C ILE A 429 -17.21 14.63 -16.90
N PHE A 430 -15.96 15.05 -17.09
CA PHE A 430 -15.35 16.13 -16.32
C PHE A 430 -15.21 17.45 -17.08
N ASP A 431 -15.59 17.48 -18.36
CA ASP A 431 -15.50 18.64 -19.26
C ASP A 431 -14.07 19.23 -19.31
N ARG A 432 -13.05 18.37 -19.12
CA ARG A 432 -11.62 18.71 -19.15
C ARG A 432 -10.77 17.49 -19.55
N PRO A 433 -9.55 17.66 -20.08
CA PRO A 433 -8.64 16.54 -20.25
C PRO A 433 -8.17 15.98 -18.89
N PRO A 434 -7.87 14.67 -18.81
CA PRO A 434 -7.18 14.11 -17.66
C PRO A 434 -5.74 14.64 -17.60
N SER A 435 -5.17 14.56 -16.40
CA SER A 435 -3.74 14.72 -16.21
C SER A 435 -2.96 13.66 -17.01
N ARG A 436 -1.65 13.85 -17.16
CA ARG A 436 -0.78 12.89 -17.87
C ARG A 436 -0.80 11.49 -17.23
N THR A 437 -1.14 11.40 -15.95
CA THR A 437 -1.28 10.14 -15.21
C THR A 437 -2.67 10.01 -14.61
N LEU A 438 -3.16 8.78 -14.59
CA LEU A 438 -4.48 8.41 -14.10
C LEU A 438 -4.32 7.07 -13.39
N GLY A 439 -4.46 7.09 -12.08
CA GLY A 439 -4.11 5.96 -11.23
C GLY A 439 -5.02 5.89 -10.02
N SER A 440 -5.60 4.73 -9.79
CA SER A 440 -6.49 4.47 -8.67
C SER A 440 -6.22 3.07 -8.10
N TYR A 441 -7.05 2.67 -7.15
CA TYR A 441 -7.15 1.31 -6.66
C TYR A 441 -8.17 0.52 -7.50
N CYS A 442 -8.06 -0.80 -7.47
CA CYS A 442 -8.93 -1.71 -8.22
C CYS A 442 -10.29 -1.81 -7.56
N CYS A 443 -11.33 -2.01 -8.38
CA CYS A 443 -12.73 -2.19 -8.01
C CYS A 443 -13.36 -0.95 -7.33
N ALA A 444 -14.68 -0.83 -7.41
CA ALA A 444 -15.40 0.35 -6.95
C ALA A 444 -15.88 0.26 -5.49
N GLN A 445 -14.97 -0.04 -4.54
CA GLN A 445 -15.30 0.00 -3.11
C GLN A 445 -14.67 1.21 -2.43
N PHE A 446 -15.49 2.12 -1.94
CA PHE A 446 -15.03 3.36 -1.31
C PHE A 446 -16.06 3.91 -0.32
N ALA A 447 -15.58 4.73 0.63
CA ALA A 447 -16.40 5.57 1.49
C ALA A 447 -16.27 7.03 1.04
N VAL A 448 -17.37 7.77 1.05
CA VAL A 448 -17.40 9.19 0.66
C VAL A 448 -18.31 9.99 1.58
N SER A 449 -17.89 11.21 1.93
CA SER A 449 -18.69 12.08 2.78
C SER A 449 -19.79 12.82 2.01
N ARG A 450 -20.86 13.22 2.72
CA ARG A 450 -21.92 14.13 2.23
C ARG A 450 -21.35 15.32 1.47
N ALA A 451 -20.34 15.97 2.05
CA ALA A 451 -19.74 17.17 1.49
C ALA A 451 -19.14 16.92 0.09
N ARG A 452 -18.51 15.76 -0.13
CA ARG A 452 -17.98 15.39 -1.45
C ARG A 452 -19.09 15.04 -2.44
N ILE A 453 -20.16 14.36 -2.00
CA ILE A 453 -21.33 14.06 -2.84
C ILE A 453 -21.97 15.36 -3.33
N LYS A 454 -22.27 16.30 -2.43
CA LYS A 454 -22.89 17.60 -2.76
C LYS A 454 -21.93 18.56 -3.47
N GLY A 455 -20.62 18.39 -3.30
CA GLY A 455 -19.60 19.17 -4.02
C GLY A 455 -19.61 18.94 -5.54
N ASN A 456 -20.32 17.91 -6.00
CA ASN A 456 -20.54 17.63 -7.41
C ASN A 456 -21.99 17.97 -7.79
N PRO A 457 -22.26 18.71 -8.88
CA PRO A 457 -23.61 18.98 -9.34
C PRO A 457 -24.37 17.70 -9.68
N LEU A 458 -25.65 17.64 -9.31
CA LEU A 458 -26.55 16.51 -9.61
C LEU A 458 -26.56 16.15 -11.09
N GLU A 459 -26.49 17.16 -11.96
CA GLU A 459 -26.50 17.02 -13.41
C GLU A 459 -25.32 16.18 -13.91
N ARG A 460 -24.19 16.14 -13.18
CA ARG A 460 -23.07 15.27 -13.56
C ARG A 460 -23.40 13.81 -13.29
N TYR A 461 -24.01 13.47 -12.15
CA TYR A 461 -24.44 12.09 -11.88
C TYR A 461 -25.49 11.62 -12.89
N GLN A 462 -26.47 12.47 -13.19
CA GLN A 462 -27.50 12.20 -14.21
C GLN A 462 -26.88 11.99 -15.60
N ARG A 463 -25.91 12.82 -15.99
CA ARG A 463 -25.19 12.67 -17.26
C ARG A 463 -24.41 11.35 -17.31
N MET A 464 -23.67 11.02 -16.24
CA MET A 464 -22.98 9.72 -16.15
C MET A 464 -23.96 8.55 -16.25
N GLN A 465 -25.13 8.65 -15.63
CA GLN A 465 -26.17 7.63 -15.71
C GLN A 465 -26.76 7.53 -17.12
N GLN A 466 -26.88 8.64 -17.86
CA GLN A 466 -27.31 8.61 -19.27
C GLN A 466 -26.24 8.00 -20.18
N MET A 467 -24.97 8.33 -19.95
CA MET A 467 -23.84 7.75 -20.70
C MET A 467 -23.85 6.23 -20.62
N LEU A 468 -24.16 5.68 -19.46
CA LEU A 468 -24.30 4.25 -19.21
C LEU A 468 -25.29 3.52 -20.15
N PHE A 469 -26.28 4.23 -20.72
CA PHE A 469 -27.25 3.68 -21.68
C PHE A 469 -27.05 4.20 -23.11
N SER A 470 -26.01 5.01 -23.32
CA SER A 470 -25.64 5.56 -24.63
C SER A 470 -24.60 4.67 -25.30
N GLU A 471 -24.35 4.89 -26.58
CA GLU A 471 -23.24 4.25 -27.28
C GLU A 471 -21.91 4.70 -26.67
N SER A 472 -20.98 3.75 -26.45
CA SER A 472 -19.62 4.06 -26.05
C SER A 472 -18.95 4.95 -27.12
N PRO A 473 -18.00 5.83 -26.73
CA PRO A 473 -17.25 6.64 -27.70
C PRO A 473 -16.61 5.76 -28.78
N GLU A 474 -16.53 6.22 -30.03
CA GLU A 474 -16.01 5.42 -31.16
C GLU A 474 -14.58 4.86 -30.92
N VAL A 475 -13.78 5.57 -30.12
CA VAL A 475 -12.42 5.18 -29.73
C VAL A 475 -12.39 4.06 -28.68
N CYS A 476 -13.53 3.75 -28.07
CA CYS A 476 -13.71 2.68 -27.10
C CYS A 476 -14.22 1.42 -27.80
N HIS A 477 -13.73 0.26 -27.34
CA HIS A 477 -14.23 -1.04 -27.77
C HIS A 477 -14.98 -1.68 -26.61
N ASP A 478 -16.26 -2.00 -26.81
CA ASP A 478 -17.05 -2.70 -25.80
C ASP A 478 -16.66 -4.18 -25.72
N ILE A 479 -16.56 -4.68 -24.49
CA ILE A 479 -16.39 -6.09 -24.23
C ILE A 479 -17.80 -6.69 -24.06
N PRO A 480 -18.16 -7.77 -24.78
CA PRO A 480 -19.46 -8.41 -24.62
C PRO A 480 -19.76 -8.73 -23.14
N GLY A 481 -20.87 -8.21 -22.63
CA GLY A 481 -21.31 -8.42 -21.24
C GLY A 481 -20.70 -7.46 -20.20
N HIS A 482 -19.76 -6.60 -20.58
CA HIS A 482 -19.13 -5.61 -19.70
C HIS A 482 -19.03 -4.26 -20.41
N PRO A 483 -20.01 -3.36 -20.23
CA PRO A 483 -19.99 -2.03 -20.82
C PRO A 483 -18.70 -1.30 -20.45
N THR A 484 -17.92 -0.89 -21.45
CA THR A 484 -16.60 -0.29 -21.24
C THR A 484 -16.68 0.95 -20.37
N LEU A 485 -17.77 1.71 -20.46
CA LEU A 485 -18.02 2.90 -19.67
C LEU A 485 -17.98 2.64 -18.15
N CYS A 486 -18.61 1.57 -17.67
CA CYS A 486 -18.59 1.31 -16.22
C CYS A 486 -17.19 0.94 -15.73
N LEU A 487 -16.48 0.10 -16.49
CA LEU A 487 -15.07 -0.21 -16.21
C LEU A 487 -14.19 1.06 -16.17
N MET A 488 -14.52 2.08 -16.97
CA MET A 488 -13.81 3.36 -16.90
C MET A 488 -14.19 4.15 -15.65
N PHE A 489 -15.46 4.11 -15.22
CA PHE A 489 -15.93 4.80 -14.02
C PHE A 489 -15.26 4.28 -12.75
N GLU A 490 -14.93 2.98 -12.67
CA GLU A 490 -14.16 2.41 -11.56
C GLU A 490 -12.88 3.21 -11.25
N VAL A 491 -12.21 3.71 -12.28
CA VAL A 491 -10.97 4.50 -12.14
C VAL A 491 -11.24 5.97 -11.85
N TYR A 492 -12.48 6.44 -11.97
CA TYR A 492 -12.87 7.85 -11.89
C TYR A 492 -13.65 8.21 -10.64
N TRP A 493 -14.10 7.24 -9.85
CA TRP A 493 -14.88 7.53 -8.64
C TRP A 493 -14.17 8.52 -7.71
N HIS A 494 -12.88 8.37 -7.47
CA HIS A 494 -12.14 9.33 -6.63
C HIS A 494 -12.11 10.74 -7.23
N VAL A 495 -11.93 10.85 -8.55
CA VAL A 495 -11.95 12.14 -9.27
C VAL A 495 -13.32 12.79 -9.20
N LEU A 496 -14.38 11.98 -9.31
CA LEU A 496 -15.76 12.42 -9.15
C LEU A 496 -16.00 13.06 -7.78
N PHE A 497 -15.31 12.56 -6.75
CA PHE A 497 -15.38 13.09 -5.39
C PHE A 497 -14.26 14.07 -5.05
N GLY A 498 -13.63 14.68 -6.07
CA GLY A 498 -12.73 15.81 -5.92
C GLY A 498 -11.31 15.44 -5.49
N GLU A 499 -10.92 14.19 -5.62
CA GLU A 499 -9.53 13.75 -5.49
C GLU A 499 -8.74 14.02 -6.80
N LYS A 500 -7.41 13.91 -6.74
CA LYS A 500 -6.52 14.09 -7.90
C LYS A 500 -6.67 12.94 -8.89
N ASP A 501 -6.43 13.19 -10.18
CA ASP A 501 -6.49 12.18 -11.25
C ASP A 501 -5.63 10.93 -10.95
N GLU A 502 -4.47 11.10 -10.29
CA GLU A 502 -3.67 10.01 -9.73
C GLU A 502 -3.72 10.04 -8.21
N LEU A 503 -4.26 8.98 -7.61
CA LEU A 503 -4.16 8.77 -6.17
C LEU A 503 -2.72 8.40 -5.78
N PRO A 504 -2.15 8.98 -4.72
CA PRO A 504 -0.91 8.47 -4.13
C PRO A 504 -1.13 7.05 -3.58
N THR A 505 -0.04 6.36 -3.24
CA THR A 505 -0.16 5.15 -2.40
C THR A 505 -0.76 5.54 -1.05
N ARG A 506 -1.48 4.63 -0.38
CA ARG A 506 -2.13 4.92 0.92
C ARG A 506 -1.15 5.46 1.95
N ALA A 507 0.01 4.83 2.07
CA ALA A 507 1.07 5.26 2.98
C ALA A 507 1.57 6.69 2.67
N GLU A 508 1.66 7.06 1.39
CA GLU A 508 2.05 8.39 0.94
C GLU A 508 0.89 9.41 0.94
N ASN A 509 -0.35 8.97 1.13
CA ASN A 509 -1.52 9.84 1.07
C ASN A 509 -1.68 10.64 2.37
N ALA A 510 -1.10 11.85 2.40
CA ALA A 510 -1.20 12.74 3.55
C ALA A 510 -2.63 13.27 3.80
N ALA A 511 -3.58 13.11 2.87
CA ALA A 511 -4.98 13.46 3.08
C ALA A 511 -5.76 12.42 3.90
N LEU A 512 -5.20 11.22 4.08
CA LEU A 512 -5.77 10.19 4.93
C LEU A 512 -5.31 10.38 6.38
N GLN A 513 -6.19 10.07 7.32
CA GLN A 513 -5.81 9.93 8.74
C GLN A 513 -4.76 8.82 8.91
N LEU A 514 -3.90 8.97 9.92
CA LEU A 514 -2.71 8.14 10.09
C LEU A 514 -3.01 6.62 10.07
N PHE A 515 -4.09 6.18 10.70
CA PHE A 515 -4.49 4.76 10.75
C PHE A 515 -4.89 4.16 9.40
N LEU A 516 -5.17 4.98 8.40
CA LEU A 516 -5.49 4.56 7.04
C LEU A 516 -4.25 4.56 6.12
N ARG A 517 -3.13 5.14 6.58
CA ARG A 517 -1.88 5.28 5.80
C ARG A 517 -1.00 4.04 5.88
N ILE A 518 -1.60 2.88 5.64
CA ILE A 518 -0.91 1.59 5.61
C ILE A 518 -0.25 1.33 4.26
N ARG A 519 0.78 0.49 4.26
CA ARG A 519 1.50 0.10 3.04
C ARG A 519 0.59 -0.75 2.14
N ASP A 520 0.65 -0.50 0.83
CA ASP A 520 -0.04 -1.34 -0.15
C ASP A 520 0.66 -2.72 -0.20
N LEU A 521 -0.04 -3.79 0.19
CA LEU A 521 0.55 -5.13 0.39
C LEU A 521 0.99 -5.82 -0.91
N GLU A 522 0.40 -5.47 -2.06
CA GLU A 522 0.55 -6.24 -3.29
C GLU A 522 0.52 -5.31 -4.52
N ASN A 523 1.73 -4.94 -4.98
CA ASN A 523 2.08 -4.57 -6.37
C ASN A 523 3.51 -4.01 -6.52
N GLU A 524 4.29 -3.90 -5.44
CA GLU A 524 5.72 -3.55 -5.54
C GLU A 524 6.59 -4.61 -6.25
N SER A 525 6.01 -5.75 -6.68
CA SER A 525 6.71 -6.76 -7.47
C SER A 525 6.73 -6.48 -8.98
N CYS A 526 6.05 -5.44 -9.50
CA CYS A 526 5.98 -5.21 -10.94
C CYS A 526 6.29 -3.75 -11.31
N LEU A 527 7.54 -3.55 -11.74
CA LEU A 527 8.08 -2.37 -12.44
C LEU A 527 8.49 -1.20 -11.53
N ALA A 528 9.81 -1.02 -11.39
CA ALA A 528 10.40 0.20 -10.87
C ALA A 528 9.84 1.41 -11.64
N ARG A 529 9.38 2.45 -10.93
CA ARG A 529 9.08 3.75 -11.55
C ARG A 529 10.36 4.20 -12.30
N PRO A 530 10.32 4.45 -13.62
CA PRO A 530 11.49 4.99 -14.31
C PRO A 530 11.86 6.34 -13.66
N PRO A 531 13.16 6.68 -13.57
CA PRO A 531 13.61 7.94 -13.02
C PRO A 531 12.90 9.13 -13.69
N PRO A 532 12.65 10.24 -12.98
CA PRO A 532 12.07 11.45 -13.57
C PRO A 532 12.82 11.93 -14.83
N GLU A 533 14.13 11.68 -14.88
CA GLU A 533 15.04 12.03 -15.97
C GLU A 533 14.82 11.19 -17.25
N MET A 534 14.20 10.01 -17.16
CA MET A 534 13.81 9.21 -18.35
C MET A 534 12.55 9.74 -19.06
N LYS A 535 11.83 10.72 -18.47
CA LYS A 535 10.62 11.29 -19.07
C LYS A 535 10.89 12.19 -20.27
N GLU A 536 12.11 12.72 -20.41
CA GLU A 536 12.47 13.58 -21.54
C GLU A 536 12.93 12.80 -22.78
N LEU A 537 13.34 11.54 -22.62
CA LEU A 537 13.87 10.72 -23.73
C LEU A 537 12.80 9.95 -24.53
N LEU A 538 11.53 10.00 -24.12
CA LEU A 538 10.45 9.25 -24.77
C LEU A 538 9.50 10.12 -25.63
N VAL A 539 9.81 11.39 -25.86
CA VAL A 539 8.91 12.32 -26.59
C VAL A 539 9.41 12.72 -27.99
N GLU A 540 10.64 12.40 -28.39
CA GLU A 540 11.13 12.77 -29.73
C GLU A 540 11.53 11.54 -30.57
N GLY A 541 10.52 10.89 -31.16
CA GLY A 541 10.70 10.07 -32.36
C GLY A 541 10.57 10.96 -33.61
N PRO A 542 11.51 10.91 -34.57
CA PRO A 542 11.48 11.80 -35.73
C PRO A 542 10.28 11.51 -36.62
N GLN A 543 9.53 12.56 -36.95
CA GLN A 543 8.56 12.55 -38.04
C GLN A 543 9.31 12.36 -39.37
N GLY A 544 9.33 11.12 -39.88
CA GLY A 544 9.93 10.77 -41.17
C GLY A 544 8.87 10.30 -42.16
N HIS A 545 8.66 11.10 -43.21
CA HIS A 545 7.83 10.83 -44.39
C HIS A 545 8.21 9.55 -45.15
N GLY A 546 7.22 8.93 -45.81
CA GLY A 546 7.47 8.01 -46.93
C GLY A 546 6.29 7.15 -47.35
N TYR A 547 5.38 7.72 -48.17
CA TYR A 547 4.48 6.95 -49.02
C TYR A 547 5.31 6.18 -50.06
N LEU A 548 5.04 4.88 -50.22
CA LEU A 548 5.13 4.19 -51.52
C LEU A 548 4.24 2.93 -51.49
N ASN A 549 3.27 2.92 -52.40
CA ASN A 549 2.49 1.75 -52.81
C ASN A 549 3.44 0.66 -53.33
N ASP A 550 3.30 -0.56 -52.85
CA ASP A 550 3.29 -1.69 -53.76
C ASP A 550 2.46 -2.86 -53.21
N SER A 551 1.57 -3.33 -54.06
CA SER A 551 0.62 -4.41 -53.79
C SER A 551 1.28 -5.72 -54.17
N ARG A 552 1.59 -6.58 -53.20
CA ARG A 552 1.77 -8.01 -53.45
C ARG A 552 1.48 -8.84 -52.21
N VAL A 553 0.40 -9.59 -52.35
CA VAL A 553 -0.09 -10.68 -51.51
C VAL A 553 1.04 -11.64 -51.16
N LEU A 554 1.34 -11.76 -49.88
CA LEU A 554 1.78 -13.00 -49.23
C LEU A 554 1.24 -12.96 -47.80
N GLN A 555 0.25 -13.82 -47.51
CA GLN A 555 -0.23 -14.07 -46.15
C GLN A 555 0.90 -14.71 -45.33
N PRO A 556 1.14 -14.24 -44.09
CA PRO A 556 1.58 -15.11 -43.02
C PRO A 556 0.41 -15.37 -42.07
N SER A 557 0.17 -16.65 -41.84
CA SER A 557 -0.65 -17.20 -40.77
C SER A 557 -0.42 -16.48 -39.44
N VAL A 558 -1.39 -15.66 -39.03
CA VAL A 558 -1.46 -15.09 -37.69
C VAL A 558 -2.03 -16.14 -36.75
N HIS A 559 -1.15 -16.80 -35.99
CA HIS A 559 -1.55 -17.40 -34.73
C HIS A 559 -1.86 -16.25 -33.75
N VAL A 560 -3.15 -15.95 -33.59
CA VAL A 560 -3.63 -15.03 -32.55
C VAL A 560 -3.49 -15.75 -31.20
N LEU A 561 -2.52 -15.33 -30.41
CA LEU A 561 -2.42 -15.65 -28.98
C LEU A 561 -3.58 -14.98 -28.24
N HIS A 562 -4.70 -15.69 -28.11
CA HIS A 562 -5.69 -15.45 -27.05
C HIS A 562 -5.05 -15.82 -25.71
N SER A 563 -4.48 -14.86 -24.98
CA SER A 563 -4.05 -15.07 -23.58
C SER A 563 -3.84 -13.75 -22.84
N TRP A 564 -4.89 -12.94 -22.64
CA TRP A 564 -4.92 -11.92 -21.59
C TRP A 564 -6.34 -11.86 -21.01
N TYR A 565 -6.44 -11.79 -19.68
CA TYR A 565 -7.60 -12.00 -18.81
C TYR A 565 -7.85 -13.45 -18.36
N VAL A 566 -6.93 -13.95 -17.54
CA VAL A 566 -7.29 -14.77 -16.38
C VAL A 566 -6.73 -14.04 -15.16
N VAL A 567 -7.59 -13.28 -14.48
CA VAL A 567 -7.36 -12.94 -13.08
C VAL A 567 -7.47 -14.26 -12.35
N HIS A 568 -6.32 -14.83 -11.95
CA HIS A 568 -6.34 -15.98 -11.07
C HIS A 568 -7.02 -15.55 -9.77
N ARG A 569 -8.18 -16.18 -9.48
CA ARG A 569 -8.81 -16.13 -8.16
C ARG A 569 -7.75 -16.48 -7.11
N CYS A 570 -7.52 -15.57 -6.17
CA CYS A 570 -6.77 -15.83 -4.96
C CYS A 570 -7.53 -16.81 -4.05
#